data_AF-A0A6G7X4Z7-F1
#
_entry.id   AF-A0A6G7X4Z7-F1
#
_cell.length_a   1.000
_cell.length_b   1.000
_cell.length_c   1.000
_cell.angle_alpha   90.00
_cell.angle_beta   90.00
_cell.angle_gamma   90.00
#
_symmetry.space_group_name_H-M   'P 1'
#
loop_
_entity.id
_entity.type
_entity.pdbx_description
1 polymer ?
#
loop_
_entity_poly.entity_id
_entity_poly.type
_entity_poly.pdbx_seq_one_letter_code
_entity_poly.pdbx_strand_id
1 'polypeptide(L)'
;MELIFKNIKQLITPQFLEEVFTKLEIDEATLIKLSDPIIAGLFGGLLTQGDNAETERMFEDFISKTDDNESCGVYLLDSDADINKIEAATALGGAVLFGKREEFASFLSDHMNVDVVLVDKLLTTLTYSFGLDLGRKLLTDEYTITGLLGQIHAERNFFLGYIPSGVTSILGLPSLLTIGQNLSSDAKVVSDAVYYDIMHGNTPVQEKKNSWWKWFSFKAAL
;
A
#
# COMPACT_ATOMS: atom_id res chain seq x y z
N MET A 1 -2.42 -9.80 -13.10
CA MET A 1 -2.89 -8.87 -12.06
C MET A 1 -1.68 -8.10 -11.55
N GLU A 2 -1.78 -6.78 -11.44
CA GLU A 2 -0.70 -5.95 -10.88
C GLU A 2 -0.90 -5.81 -9.36
N LEU A 3 0.19 -5.91 -8.59
CA LEU A 3 0.13 -5.87 -7.12
C LEU A 3 0.12 -4.42 -6.65
N ILE A 4 -0.86 -4.01 -5.85
CA ILE A 4 -0.98 -2.64 -5.33
C ILE A 4 0.24 -2.26 -4.50
N PHE A 5 0.69 -3.15 -3.60
CA PHE A 5 1.86 -2.90 -2.78
C PHE A 5 3.12 -2.68 -3.64
N LYS A 6 3.27 -3.47 -4.72
CA LYS A 6 4.38 -3.32 -5.65
C LYS A 6 4.30 -2.00 -6.40
N ASN A 7 3.11 -1.59 -6.84
CA ASN A 7 2.89 -0.34 -7.57
C ASN A 7 3.29 0.86 -6.72
N ILE A 8 2.83 0.91 -5.47
CA ILE A 8 3.19 2.00 -4.55
C ILE A 8 4.69 2.01 -4.27
N LYS A 9 5.33 0.84 -4.09
CA LYS A 9 6.80 0.80 -3.94
C LYS A 9 7.55 1.29 -5.18
N GLN A 10 7.01 1.05 -6.38
CA GLN A 10 7.62 1.53 -7.63
C GLN A 10 7.54 3.05 -7.77
N LEU A 11 6.71 3.73 -6.98
CA LEU A 11 6.70 5.20 -6.93
C LEU A 11 7.99 5.76 -6.28
N ILE A 12 8.68 4.97 -5.45
CA ILE A 12 10.02 5.30 -4.92
C ILE A 12 11.06 5.10 -6.03
N THR A 13 11.12 6.07 -6.94
CA THR A 13 12.03 6.04 -8.09
C THR A 13 13.44 6.50 -7.72
N PRO A 14 14.47 6.15 -8.51
CA PRO A 14 15.81 6.72 -8.33
C PRO A 14 15.82 8.25 -8.33
N GLN A 15 14.97 8.89 -9.14
CA GLN A 15 14.85 10.35 -9.19
C GLN A 15 14.33 10.92 -7.87
N PHE A 16 13.32 10.27 -7.27
CA PHE A 16 12.83 10.65 -5.94
C PHE A 16 13.92 10.47 -4.88
N LEU A 17 14.65 9.34 -4.90
CA LEU A 17 15.75 9.09 -3.97
C LEU A 17 16.83 10.17 -4.10
N GLU A 18 17.18 10.57 -5.32
CA GLU A 18 18.16 11.63 -5.60
C GLU A 18 17.68 13.00 -5.08
N GLU A 19 16.41 13.36 -5.31
CA GLU A 19 15.83 14.61 -4.82
C GLU A 19 15.83 14.67 -3.29
N VAL A 20 15.39 13.60 -2.63
CA VAL A 20 15.33 13.52 -1.16
C VAL A 20 16.73 13.49 -0.55
N PHE A 21 17.65 12.71 -1.12
CA PHE A 21 19.05 12.69 -0.69
C PHE A 21 19.68 14.08 -0.75
N THR A 22 19.43 14.81 -1.84
CA THR A 22 20.02 16.13 -2.08
C THR A 22 19.43 17.21 -1.19
N LYS A 23 18.12 17.17 -0.93
CA LYS A 23 17.40 18.23 -0.19
C LYS A 23 17.28 17.97 1.31
N LEU A 24 17.16 16.72 1.72
CA LEU A 24 16.98 16.33 3.13
C LEU A 24 18.27 15.83 3.79
N GLU A 25 19.36 15.71 3.03
CA GLU A 25 20.66 15.20 3.52
C GLU A 25 20.58 13.82 4.18
N ILE A 26 19.60 13.00 3.76
CA ILE A 26 19.41 11.61 4.21
C ILE A 26 20.12 10.69 3.23
N ASP A 27 20.96 9.78 3.72
CA ASP A 27 21.58 8.78 2.84
C ASP A 27 20.55 7.80 2.24
N GLU A 28 20.82 7.34 1.02
CA GLU A 28 19.91 6.47 0.26
C GLU A 28 19.53 5.19 1.02
N ALA A 29 20.47 4.60 1.77
CA ALA A 29 20.20 3.37 2.51
C ALA A 29 19.22 3.63 3.67
N THR A 30 19.32 4.78 4.34
CA THR A 30 18.37 5.21 5.38
C THR A 30 17.00 5.51 4.78
N LEU A 31 16.94 6.17 3.61
CA LEU A 31 15.69 6.48 2.92
C LEU A 31 14.92 5.23 2.52
N ILE A 32 15.59 4.24 1.90
CA ILE A 32 15.00 2.94 1.54
C ILE A 32 14.51 2.19 2.79
N LYS A 33 15.31 2.22 3.87
CA LYS A 33 14.94 1.58 5.13
C LYS A 33 13.72 2.24 5.79
N LEU A 34 13.51 3.54 5.61
CA LEU A 34 12.36 4.26 6.16
C LEU A 34 11.10 4.15 5.29
N SER A 35 11.24 4.12 3.97
CA SER A 35 10.10 4.10 3.06
C SER A 35 9.25 2.83 3.21
N ASP A 36 9.90 1.69 3.42
CA ASP A 36 9.26 0.39 3.59
C ASP A 36 8.32 0.33 4.81
N PRO A 37 8.76 0.64 6.04
CA PRO A 37 7.90 0.66 7.21
C PRO A 37 6.84 1.76 7.15
N ILE A 38 7.10 2.90 6.49
CA ILE A 38 6.08 3.94 6.28
C ILE A 38 4.95 3.38 5.42
N ILE A 39 5.25 2.89 4.21
CA ILE A 39 4.23 2.39 3.28
C ILE A 39 3.50 1.20 3.89
N ALA A 40 4.22 0.25 4.48
CA ALA A 40 3.62 -0.91 5.13
C ALA A 40 2.75 -0.51 6.34
N GLY A 41 3.17 0.51 7.10
CA GLY A 41 2.39 1.08 8.20
C GLY A 41 1.09 1.72 7.73
N LEU A 42 1.11 2.48 6.63
CA LEU A 42 -0.09 3.05 6.01
C LEU A 42 -1.05 1.96 5.54
N PHE A 43 -0.57 0.92 4.85
CA PHE A 43 -1.39 -0.24 4.50
C PHE A 43 -1.95 -0.96 5.74
N GLY A 44 -1.14 -1.12 6.78
CA GLY A 44 -1.55 -1.73 8.05
C GLY A 44 -2.66 -0.94 8.74
N GLY A 45 -2.51 0.38 8.83
CA GLY A 45 -3.53 1.28 9.38
C GLY A 45 -4.83 1.23 8.56
N LEU A 46 -4.71 1.29 7.24
CA LEU A 46 -5.84 1.24 6.32
C LEU A 46 -6.61 -0.10 6.40
N LEU A 47 -5.91 -1.24 6.47
CA LEU A 47 -6.55 -2.54 6.69
C LEU A 47 -7.19 -2.67 8.08
N THR A 48 -6.70 -1.91 9.06
CA THR A 48 -7.24 -1.90 10.42
C THR A 48 -8.52 -1.06 10.50
N GLN A 49 -8.60 0.03 9.73
CA GLN A 49 -9.81 0.85 9.53
C GLN A 49 -10.97 -0.01 9.00
N GLY A 50 -10.69 -0.88 8.02
CA GLY A 50 -11.68 -1.75 7.39
C GLY A 50 -12.45 -1.07 6.25
N ASP A 51 -13.25 -1.84 5.51
CA ASP A 51 -14.04 -1.37 4.37
C ASP A 51 -15.38 -0.80 4.82
N ASN A 52 -15.39 0.50 5.11
CA ASN A 52 -16.57 1.22 5.56
C ASN A 52 -16.63 2.61 4.93
N ALA A 53 -17.75 3.30 5.12
CA ALA A 53 -17.99 4.63 4.54
C ALA A 53 -17.05 5.72 5.08
N GLU A 54 -16.46 5.57 6.26
CA GLU A 54 -15.46 6.53 6.77
C GLU A 54 -14.13 6.36 6.03
N THR A 55 -13.74 5.11 5.73
CA THR A 55 -12.57 4.79 4.91
C THR A 55 -12.74 5.24 3.45
N GLU A 56 -13.95 5.17 2.92
CA GLU A 56 -14.23 5.72 1.59
C GLU A 56 -14.12 7.26 1.60
N ARG A 57 -14.79 7.92 2.55
CA ARG A 57 -14.78 9.39 2.68
C ARG A 57 -13.39 9.98 2.86
N MET A 58 -12.47 9.33 3.59
CA MET A 58 -11.11 9.88 3.73
C MET A 58 -10.38 10.00 2.39
N PHE A 59 -10.63 9.09 1.45
CA PHE A 59 -10.06 9.18 0.10
C PHE A 59 -10.81 10.17 -0.77
N GLU A 60 -12.14 10.25 -0.68
CA GLU A 60 -12.94 11.29 -1.35
C GLU A 60 -12.49 12.70 -0.93
N ASP A 61 -12.36 12.93 0.38
CA ASP A 61 -11.89 14.18 0.98
C ASP A 61 -10.45 14.49 0.55
N PHE A 62 -9.58 13.48 0.49
CA PHE A 62 -8.22 13.64 0.01
C PHE A 62 -8.19 14.07 -1.46
N ILE A 63 -8.84 13.32 -2.36
CA ILE A 63 -8.79 13.61 -3.79
C ILE A 63 -9.47 14.94 -4.13
N SER A 64 -10.52 15.33 -3.42
CA SER A 64 -11.17 16.64 -3.61
C SER A 64 -10.22 17.85 -3.46
N LYS A 65 -9.06 17.64 -2.82
CA LYS A 65 -8.01 18.64 -2.59
C LYS A 65 -6.79 18.47 -3.51
N THR A 66 -6.83 17.52 -4.45
CA THR A 66 -5.75 17.23 -5.41
C THR A 66 -6.16 17.56 -6.84
N ASP A 67 -5.19 17.78 -7.73
CA ASP A 67 -5.45 18.03 -9.15
C ASP A 67 -5.59 16.70 -9.91
N ASP A 68 -6.67 16.57 -10.69
CA ASP A 68 -6.92 15.41 -11.55
C ASP A 68 -5.78 15.14 -12.55
N ASN A 69 -5.03 16.18 -12.94
CA ASN A 69 -3.92 16.08 -13.90
C ASN A 69 -2.57 15.76 -13.27
N GLU A 70 -2.50 15.65 -11.94
CA GLU A 70 -1.22 15.42 -11.27
C GLU A 70 -0.66 14.03 -11.62
N SER A 71 0.65 13.85 -11.69
CA SER A 71 1.20 12.50 -11.88
C SER A 71 1.18 11.74 -10.55
N CYS A 72 0.94 10.43 -10.55
CA CYS A 72 1.05 9.60 -9.34
C CYS A 72 2.51 9.42 -8.85
N GLY A 73 3.46 10.24 -9.33
CA GLY A 73 4.85 10.17 -8.90
C GLY A 73 5.03 10.59 -7.43
N VAL A 74 6.13 10.15 -6.81
CA VAL A 74 6.58 10.74 -5.54
C VAL A 74 7.52 11.89 -5.87
N TYR A 75 7.20 13.08 -5.38
CA TYR A 75 8.09 14.24 -5.36
C TYR A 75 8.11 14.80 -3.95
N LEU A 76 9.23 15.38 -3.54
CA LEU A 76 9.38 15.86 -2.18
C LEU A 76 8.43 17.04 -1.92
N LEU A 77 7.59 16.92 -0.90
CA LEU A 77 6.73 18.01 -0.43
C LEU A 77 7.49 18.83 0.63
N ASP A 78 8.24 19.86 0.21
CA ASP A 78 9.09 20.65 1.10
C ASP A 78 8.99 22.17 0.93
N SER A 79 8.00 22.65 0.18
CA SER A 79 7.85 24.07 -0.12
C SER A 79 6.48 24.64 0.29
N ASP A 80 6.42 25.95 0.52
CA ASP A 80 5.15 26.66 0.77
C ASP A 80 4.16 26.53 -0.39
N ALA A 81 4.65 26.27 -1.61
CA ALA A 81 3.80 26.03 -2.78
C ALA A 81 3.02 24.71 -2.67
N ASP A 82 3.48 23.78 -1.82
CA ASP A 82 2.88 22.46 -1.61
C ASP A 82 1.99 22.42 -0.36
N ILE A 83 1.70 23.55 0.29
CA ILE A 83 1.01 23.58 1.58
C ILE A 83 -0.33 22.82 1.57
N ASN A 84 -1.14 22.97 0.52
CA ASN A 84 -2.42 22.27 0.39
C ASN A 84 -2.23 20.75 0.29
N LYS A 85 -1.15 20.30 -0.37
CA LYS A 85 -0.80 18.88 -0.53
C LYS A 85 -0.29 18.30 0.77
N ILE A 86 0.55 19.06 1.49
CA ILE A 86 1.05 18.73 2.82
C ILE A 86 -0.13 18.58 3.79
N GLU A 87 -1.08 19.52 3.78
CA GLU A 87 -2.29 19.45 4.62
C GLU A 87 -3.16 18.24 4.28
N ALA A 88 -3.39 17.98 2.99
CA ALA A 88 -4.17 16.81 2.54
C ALA A 88 -3.51 15.49 2.94
N ALA A 89 -2.21 15.34 2.73
CA ALA A 89 -1.45 14.17 3.13
C ALA A 89 -1.40 13.98 4.65
N THR A 90 -1.26 15.08 5.40
CA THR A 90 -1.26 15.04 6.87
C THR A 90 -2.61 14.59 7.40
N ALA A 91 -3.71 15.10 6.83
CA ALA A 91 -5.07 14.70 7.18
C ALA A 91 -5.33 13.22 6.85
N LEU A 92 -4.97 12.77 5.64
CA LEU A 92 -5.11 11.36 5.25
C LEU A 92 -4.28 10.44 6.14
N GLY A 93 -3.01 10.76 6.38
CA GLY A 93 -2.14 9.98 7.25
C GLY A 93 -2.64 9.94 8.69
N GLY A 94 -3.18 11.06 9.18
CA GLY A 94 -3.89 11.14 10.46
C GLY A 94 -5.09 10.20 10.50
N ALA A 95 -5.94 10.20 9.47
CA ALA A 95 -7.09 9.31 9.39
C ALA A 95 -6.66 7.83 9.35
N VAL A 96 -5.78 7.45 8.42
CA VAL A 96 -5.25 6.09 8.25
C VAL A 96 -4.61 5.54 9.54
N LEU A 97 -3.95 6.41 10.31
CA LEU A 97 -3.28 6.05 11.57
C LEU A 97 -4.10 6.39 12.82
N PHE A 98 -5.43 6.56 12.73
CA PHE A 98 -6.32 6.78 13.89
C PHE A 98 -5.94 7.99 14.76
N GLY A 99 -5.47 9.07 14.14
CA GLY A 99 -4.96 10.26 14.81
C GLY A 99 -3.57 10.08 15.44
N LYS A 100 -2.91 8.94 15.21
CA LYS A 100 -1.60 8.57 15.78
C LYS A 100 -0.42 8.77 14.84
N ARG A 101 -0.57 9.69 13.88
CA ARG A 101 0.47 9.98 12.87
C ARG A 101 1.76 10.48 13.52
N GLU A 102 1.67 11.34 14.53
CA GLU A 102 2.84 11.86 15.26
C GLU A 102 3.53 10.76 16.06
N GLU A 103 2.79 9.95 16.82
CA GLU A 103 3.37 8.81 17.54
C GLU A 103 4.02 7.79 16.60
N PHE A 104 3.44 7.59 15.41
CA PHE A 104 4.04 6.74 14.38
C PHE A 104 5.36 7.32 13.86
N ALA A 105 5.41 8.61 13.54
CA ALA A 105 6.64 9.27 13.10
C ALA A 105 7.73 9.24 14.19
N SER A 106 7.39 9.56 15.45
CA SER A 106 8.32 9.48 16.58
C SER A 106 8.81 8.05 16.81
N PHE A 107 7.93 7.06 16.71
CA PHE A 107 8.32 5.66 16.84
C PHE A 107 9.33 5.24 15.76
N LEU A 108 9.10 5.60 14.50
CA LEU A 108 10.03 5.29 13.41
C LEU A 108 11.36 6.04 13.56
N SER A 109 11.32 7.31 13.97
CA SER A 109 12.49 8.11 14.33
C SER A 109 13.38 7.39 15.34
N ASP A 110 12.80 6.96 16.46
CA ASP A 110 13.52 6.25 17.52
C ASP A 110 14.00 4.87 17.07
N HIS A 111 13.15 4.13 16.35
CA HIS A 111 13.46 2.77 15.89
C HIS A 111 14.62 2.74 14.89
N MET A 112 14.73 3.78 14.07
CA MET A 112 15.68 3.85 12.96
C MET A 112 16.85 4.80 13.24
N ASN A 113 16.82 5.52 14.36
CA ASN A 113 17.79 6.55 14.73
C ASN A 113 17.94 7.62 13.63
N VAL A 114 16.80 8.17 13.20
CA VAL A 114 16.70 9.25 12.21
C VAL A 114 15.95 10.41 12.83
N ASP A 115 16.29 11.65 12.46
CA ASP A 115 15.60 12.84 12.96
C ASP A 115 14.09 12.78 12.66
N VAL A 116 13.26 13.10 13.66
CA VAL A 116 11.81 13.01 13.55
C VAL A 116 11.23 13.95 12.50
N VAL A 117 11.84 15.11 12.26
CA VAL A 117 11.42 16.05 11.20
C VAL A 117 11.62 15.43 9.82
N LEU A 118 12.69 14.67 9.65
CA LEU A 118 12.98 13.95 8.41
C LEU A 118 12.00 12.80 8.18
N VAL A 119 11.71 12.03 9.23
CA VAL A 119 10.69 10.97 9.19
C VAL A 119 9.32 11.56 8.87
N ASP A 120 8.95 12.68 9.48
CA ASP A 120 7.68 13.36 9.28
C ASP A 120 7.51 13.85 7.83
N LYS A 121 8.54 14.51 7.27
CA LYS A 121 8.53 14.94 5.86
C LYS A 121 8.37 13.77 4.89
N LEU A 122 9.10 12.68 5.14
CA LEU A 122 9.01 11.48 4.31
C LEU A 122 7.64 10.80 4.45
N LEU A 123 7.10 10.72 5.67
CA LEU A 123 5.77 10.21 5.93
C LEU A 123 4.71 11.02 5.19
N THR A 124 4.76 12.35 5.24
CA THR A 124 3.85 13.24 4.49
C THR A 124 3.94 12.97 3.00
N THR A 125 5.17 12.97 2.46
CA THR A 125 5.41 12.77 1.02
C THR A 125 4.89 11.42 0.53
N LEU A 126 5.22 10.34 1.25
CA LEU A 126 4.74 9.00 0.89
C LEU A 126 3.24 8.83 1.09
N THR A 127 2.66 9.47 2.11
CA THR A 127 1.21 9.47 2.32
C THR A 127 0.48 10.18 1.17
N TYR A 128 1.04 11.25 0.64
CA TYR A 128 0.47 11.95 -0.51
C TYR A 128 0.39 11.03 -1.74
N SER A 129 1.50 10.39 -2.12
CA SER A 129 1.53 9.47 -3.26
C SER A 129 0.67 8.22 -3.02
N PHE A 130 0.66 7.71 -1.79
CA PHE A 130 -0.25 6.63 -1.38
C PHE A 130 -1.72 7.03 -1.57
N GLY A 131 -2.08 8.23 -1.11
CA GLY A 131 -3.43 8.79 -1.26
C GLY A 131 -3.81 8.99 -2.73
N LEU A 132 -2.91 9.52 -3.55
CA LEU A 132 -3.15 9.72 -4.98
C LEU A 132 -3.36 8.40 -5.72
N ASP A 133 -2.50 7.41 -5.50
CA ASP A 133 -2.61 6.11 -6.20
C ASP A 133 -3.90 5.38 -5.82
N LEU A 134 -4.19 5.27 -4.52
CA LEU A 134 -5.37 4.56 -4.04
C LEU A 134 -6.66 5.32 -4.29
N GLY A 135 -6.68 6.64 -4.04
CA GLY A 135 -7.85 7.47 -4.26
C GLY A 135 -8.28 7.53 -5.72
N ARG A 136 -7.32 7.52 -6.66
CA ARG A 136 -7.65 7.44 -8.10
C ARG A 136 -8.25 6.10 -8.49
N LYS A 137 -7.74 4.99 -7.95
CA LYS A 137 -8.33 3.66 -8.18
C LYS A 137 -9.78 3.59 -7.72
N LEU A 138 -10.14 4.31 -6.65
CA LEU A 138 -11.51 4.43 -6.18
C LEU A 138 -12.38 5.29 -7.11
N LEU A 139 -11.85 6.40 -7.62
CA LEU A 139 -12.60 7.33 -8.47
C LEU A 139 -12.77 6.89 -9.92
N THR A 140 -11.91 6.02 -10.44
CA THR A 140 -12.07 5.48 -11.79
C THR A 140 -13.17 4.41 -11.90
N ASP A 141 -13.97 4.20 -10.84
CA ASP A 141 -14.99 3.15 -10.69
C ASP A 141 -14.44 1.72 -10.90
N GLU A 142 -13.12 1.56 -11.00
CA GLU A 142 -12.48 0.26 -11.14
C GLU A 142 -12.48 -0.51 -9.81
N TYR A 143 -12.52 0.22 -8.68
CA TYR A 143 -12.50 -0.34 -7.34
C TYR A 143 -13.55 0.31 -6.45
N THR A 144 -14.35 -0.52 -5.78
CA THR A 144 -15.02 -0.10 -4.53
C THR A 144 -14.01 -0.14 -3.38
N ILE A 145 -14.28 0.56 -2.26
CA ILE A 145 -13.43 0.46 -1.07
C ILE A 145 -13.28 -0.98 -0.57
N THR A 146 -14.36 -1.77 -0.65
CA THR A 146 -14.38 -3.21 -0.38
C THR A 146 -13.45 -3.99 -1.31
N GLY A 147 -13.51 -3.72 -2.62
CA GLY A 147 -12.65 -4.37 -3.61
C GLY A 147 -11.17 -4.02 -3.40
N LEU A 148 -10.88 -2.74 -3.17
CA LEU A 148 -9.53 -2.23 -2.93
C LEU A 148 -8.91 -2.87 -1.68
N LEU A 149 -9.63 -2.85 -0.55
CA LEU A 149 -9.12 -3.42 0.70
C LEU A 149 -9.05 -4.95 0.67
N GLY A 150 -9.95 -5.61 -0.07
CA GLY A 150 -9.85 -7.04 -0.35
C GLY A 150 -8.56 -7.39 -1.08
N GLN A 151 -8.20 -6.64 -2.12
CA GLN A 151 -6.93 -6.83 -2.82
C GLN A 151 -5.72 -6.54 -1.93
N ILE A 152 -5.72 -5.42 -1.20
CA ILE A 152 -4.64 -5.08 -0.25
C ILE A 152 -4.47 -6.20 0.79
N HIS A 153 -5.57 -6.76 1.29
CA HIS A 153 -5.52 -7.86 2.25
C HIS A 153 -4.94 -9.15 1.66
N ALA A 154 -5.20 -9.44 0.38
CA ALA A 154 -4.58 -10.58 -0.30
C ALA A 154 -3.05 -10.43 -0.40
N GLU A 155 -2.57 -9.20 -0.53
CA GLU A 155 -1.16 -8.83 -0.60
C GLU A 155 -0.51 -8.67 0.79
N ARG A 156 -1.27 -8.78 1.87
CA ARG A 156 -0.83 -8.47 3.25
C ARG A 156 0.48 -9.11 3.65
N ASN A 157 0.67 -10.38 3.31
CA ASN A 157 1.90 -11.10 3.68
C ASN A 157 3.16 -10.55 2.99
N PHE A 158 3.02 -9.82 1.88
CA PHE A 158 4.15 -9.18 1.21
C PHE A 158 4.68 -7.95 1.93
N PHE A 159 3.85 -7.30 2.76
CA PHE A 159 4.26 -6.09 3.48
C PHE A 159 4.28 -6.23 4.99
N LEU A 160 3.65 -7.27 5.56
CA LEU A 160 3.57 -7.46 7.01
C LEU A 160 4.95 -7.48 7.69
N GLY A 161 5.97 -8.03 7.02
CA GLY A 161 7.34 -8.11 7.52
C GLY A 161 8.07 -6.76 7.59
N TYR A 162 7.58 -5.72 6.91
CA TYR A 162 8.13 -4.37 6.99
C TYR A 162 7.49 -3.53 8.09
N ILE A 163 6.38 -3.97 8.69
CA ILE A 163 5.73 -3.25 9.80
C ILE A 163 6.49 -3.58 11.09
N PRO A 164 7.16 -2.61 11.74
CA PRO A 164 7.82 -2.86 13.01
C PRO A 164 6.78 -3.26 14.07
N SER A 165 7.12 -4.21 14.94
CA SER A 165 6.17 -4.77 15.91
C SER A 165 5.53 -3.71 16.83
N GLY A 166 6.25 -2.64 17.16
CA GLY A 166 5.75 -1.52 17.98
C GLY A 166 4.57 -0.76 17.37
N VAL A 167 4.39 -0.83 16.04
CA VAL A 167 3.25 -0.20 15.35
C VAL A 167 1.92 -0.83 15.77
N THR A 168 1.90 -2.10 16.18
CA THR A 168 0.66 -2.75 16.67
C THR A 168 0.06 -2.01 17.85
N SER A 169 0.87 -1.56 18.80
CA SER A 169 0.44 -0.75 19.94
C SER A 169 -0.15 0.59 19.50
N ILE A 170 0.45 1.22 18.49
CA ILE A 170 0.00 2.51 17.93
C ILE A 170 -1.38 2.34 17.28
N LEU A 171 -1.58 1.24 16.56
CA LEU A 171 -2.86 0.90 15.90
C LEU A 171 -3.88 0.27 16.86
N GLY A 172 -3.57 0.10 18.15
CA GLY A 172 -4.46 -0.53 19.11
C GLY A 172 -4.72 -2.02 18.85
N LEU A 173 -3.78 -2.70 18.20
CA LEU A 173 -3.87 -4.10 17.81
C LEU A 173 -3.13 -5.03 18.78
N PRO A 174 -3.66 -6.22 19.07
CA PRO A 174 -2.97 -7.20 19.90
C PRO A 174 -1.78 -7.86 19.19
N SER A 175 -1.76 -7.88 17.85
CA SER A 175 -0.64 -8.38 17.06
C SER A 175 -0.72 -7.94 15.59
N LEU A 176 0.36 -8.08 14.83
CA LEU A 176 0.34 -7.88 13.38
C LEU A 176 -0.62 -8.87 12.68
N LEU A 177 -0.89 -10.02 13.31
CA LEU A 177 -1.79 -11.03 12.76
C LEU A 177 -3.25 -10.57 12.66
N THR A 178 -3.64 -9.53 13.40
CA THR A 178 -5.02 -9.00 13.39
C THR A 178 -5.28 -7.91 12.36
N ILE A 179 -4.25 -7.41 11.67
CA ILE A 179 -4.41 -6.46 10.56
C ILE A 179 -5.34 -7.08 9.49
N GLY A 180 -6.41 -6.36 9.14
CA GLY A 180 -7.40 -6.80 8.16
C GLY A 180 -8.54 -7.67 8.71
N GLN A 181 -8.59 -7.97 10.01
CA GLN A 181 -9.68 -8.76 10.59
C GLN A 181 -11.04 -8.06 10.54
N ASN A 182 -11.03 -6.72 10.58
CA ASN A 182 -12.20 -5.86 10.54
C ASN A 182 -12.87 -5.77 9.15
N LEU A 183 -12.28 -6.39 8.13
CA LEU A 183 -12.86 -6.43 6.80
C LEU A 183 -14.18 -7.22 6.76
N SER A 184 -15.10 -6.72 5.93
CA SER A 184 -16.38 -7.36 5.62
C SER A 184 -16.20 -8.75 5.00
N SER A 185 -17.29 -9.52 4.96
CA SER A 185 -17.30 -10.79 4.24
C SER A 185 -16.96 -10.63 2.77
N ASP A 186 -17.42 -9.54 2.16
CA ASP A 186 -17.29 -9.30 0.72
C ASP A 186 -15.84 -8.93 0.38
N ALA A 187 -15.19 -8.10 1.20
CA ALA A 187 -13.76 -7.83 1.08
C ALA A 187 -12.92 -9.10 1.26
N LYS A 188 -13.32 -10.02 2.15
CA LYS A 188 -12.66 -11.33 2.32
C LYS A 188 -12.83 -12.23 1.10
N VAL A 189 -14.00 -12.23 0.47
CA VAL A 189 -14.24 -12.97 -0.79
C VAL A 189 -13.34 -12.42 -1.91
N VAL A 190 -13.24 -11.10 -2.05
CA VAL A 190 -12.31 -10.47 -3.00
C VAL A 190 -10.87 -10.87 -2.68
N SER A 191 -10.49 -10.82 -1.40
CA SER A 191 -9.15 -11.19 -0.94
C SER A 191 -8.79 -12.63 -1.29
N ASP A 192 -9.67 -13.60 -1.06
CA ASP A 192 -9.45 -15.00 -1.38
C ASP A 192 -9.30 -15.22 -2.90
N ALA A 193 -10.13 -14.55 -3.70
CA ALA A 193 -10.05 -14.63 -5.16
C ALA A 193 -8.74 -14.06 -5.70
N VAL A 194 -8.35 -12.87 -5.23
CA VAL A 194 -7.09 -12.22 -5.59
C VAL A 194 -5.90 -13.07 -5.13
N TYR A 195 -5.93 -13.60 -3.89
CA TYR A 195 -4.86 -14.42 -3.36
C TYR A 195 -4.68 -15.69 -4.20
N TYR A 196 -5.78 -16.33 -4.60
CA TYR A 196 -5.74 -17.46 -5.52
C TYR A 196 -5.06 -17.09 -6.85
N ASP A 197 -5.43 -15.96 -7.46
CA ASP A 197 -4.82 -15.48 -8.70
C ASP A 197 -3.32 -15.15 -8.54
N ILE A 198 -2.91 -14.59 -7.40
CA ILE A 198 -1.50 -14.33 -7.10
C ILE A 198 -0.71 -15.64 -7.02
N MET A 199 -1.25 -16.65 -6.35
CA MET A 199 -0.58 -17.94 -6.14
C MET A 199 -0.57 -18.81 -7.41
N HIS A 200 -1.60 -18.68 -8.25
CA HIS A 200 -1.79 -19.55 -9.42
C HIS A 200 -1.52 -18.89 -10.77
N GLY A 201 -1.49 -17.56 -10.85
CA GLY A 201 -1.25 -16.79 -12.08
C GLY A 201 0.14 -16.97 -12.70
N ASN A 202 1.10 -17.54 -11.96
CA ASN A 202 2.42 -17.94 -12.45
C ASN A 202 2.59 -19.45 -12.62
N THR A 203 1.54 -20.25 -12.43
CA THR A 203 1.61 -21.66 -12.79
C THR A 203 1.46 -21.71 -14.31
N PRO A 204 2.47 -22.16 -15.09
CA PRO A 204 2.20 -22.51 -16.47
C PRO A 204 1.06 -23.51 -16.41
N VAL A 205 -0.03 -23.22 -17.12
CA VAL A 205 -1.11 -24.18 -17.32
C VAL A 205 -0.39 -25.45 -17.81
N GLN A 206 -0.25 -26.45 -16.94
CA GLN A 206 0.08 -27.78 -17.40
C GLN A 206 -1.11 -28.13 -18.26
N GLU A 207 -0.96 -27.98 -19.58
CA GLU A 207 -1.79 -28.67 -20.53
C GLU A 207 -1.94 -30.08 -19.99
N LYS A 208 -3.16 -30.45 -19.60
CA LYS A 208 -3.47 -31.80 -19.19
C LYS A 208 -3.00 -32.71 -20.32
N LYS A 209 -1.80 -33.28 -20.19
CA LYS A 209 -1.34 -34.44 -20.97
C LYS A 209 -2.12 -35.66 -20.51
N ASN A 210 -3.45 -35.62 -20.64
CA ASN A 210 -4.26 -36.83 -20.65
C ASN A 210 -4.17 -37.45 -22.06
N SER A 211 -2.96 -37.88 -22.41
CA SER A 211 -2.65 -38.63 -23.62
C SER A 211 -2.88 -40.13 -23.39
N TRP A 212 -4.05 -40.50 -22.91
CA TRP A 212 -4.53 -41.89 -22.95
C TRP A 212 -5.36 -42.19 -24.19
N TRP A 213 -6.03 -41.18 -24.76
CA TRP A 213 -6.81 -41.32 -26.00
C TRP A 213 -5.94 -41.46 -27.27
N LYS A 214 -4.70 -40.94 -27.28
CA LYS A 214 -3.75 -41.11 -28.41
C LYS A 214 -3.15 -42.52 -28.51
N TRP A 215 -3.31 -43.37 -27.48
CA TRP A 215 -2.83 -44.75 -27.52
C TRP A 215 -3.81 -45.70 -28.23
N PHE A 216 -5.11 -45.40 -28.21
CA PHE A 216 -6.14 -46.25 -28.82
C PHE A 216 -6.31 -46.04 -30.33
N SER A 217 -5.80 -44.95 -30.91
CA SER A 217 -5.96 -44.67 -32.35
C SER A 217 -4.88 -45.27 -33.25
N PHE A 218 -3.94 -46.06 -32.72
CA PHE A 218 -2.83 -46.66 -33.51
C PHE A 218 -2.94 -48.18 -33.71
N LYS A 219 -4.06 -48.81 -33.37
CA LYS A 219 -4.29 -50.26 -33.60
C LYS A 219 -5.45 -50.62 -34.54
N ALA A 220 -5.94 -49.67 -35.33
CA ALA A 220 -7.00 -49.90 -36.33
C ALA A 220 -6.56 -49.60 -37.77
N ALA A 221 -5.27 -49.77 -38.07
CA ALA A 221 -4.75 -49.75 -39.43
C ALA A 221 -3.69 -50.85 -39.59
N LEU A 222 -4.17 -52.08 -39.73
CA LEU A 222 -3.48 -53.24 -40.32
C LEU A 222 -4.52 -54.05 -41.09
#